data_AF-A0A969CXJ5-F1
#
_entry.id   AF-A0A969CXJ5-F1
#
_cell.length_a   1.000
_cell.length_b   1.000
_cell.length_c   1.000
_cell.angle_alpha   90.00
_cell.angle_beta   90.00
_cell.angle_gamma   90.00
#
_symmetry.space_group_name_H-M   'P 1'
#
loop_
_entity.id
_entity.type
_entity.pdbx_description
1 polymer ?
#
loop_
_entity_poly.entity_id
_entity_poly.type
_entity_poly.pdbx_seq_one_letter_code
_entity_poly.pdbx_strand_id
1 'polypeptide(L)' 'AIVARQPFGGFKMSGVGSKAGGPDYLLQFLEPRVITENIQRQGFAPIEGME' A
#
# COMPACT_ATOMS: atom_id res chain seq x y z
N ALA A 1 4.18 -3.01 -23.90
CA ALA A 1 4.55 -2.67 -22.51
C ALA A 1 4.84 -3.97 -21.77
N ILE A 2 5.93 -4.03 -20.98
CA ILE A 2 6.37 -5.22 -20.23
C ILE A 2 6.10 -4.99 -18.74
N VAL A 3 5.56 -5.99 -18.05
CA VAL A 3 5.28 -5.97 -16.60
C VAL A 3 6.52 -5.54 -15.81
N ALA A 4 6.34 -4.74 -14.77
CA ALA A 4 7.38 -4.16 -13.92
C ALA A 4 8.40 -3.24 -14.60
N ARG A 5 8.40 -3.12 -15.94
CA ARG A 5 9.27 -2.19 -16.68
C ARG A 5 8.52 -0.97 -17.20
N GLN A 6 7.36 -1.19 -17.84
CA GLN A 6 6.51 -0.11 -18.34
C GLN A 6 5.06 -0.33 -17.86
N PRO A 7 4.69 0.17 -16.67
CA PRO A 7 3.31 0.15 -16.21
C PRO A 7 2.37 0.75 -17.25
N PHE A 8 1.34 -0.01 -17.65
CA PHE A 8 0.52 0.32 -18.82
C PHE A 8 -0.89 0.75 -18.43
N GLY A 9 -1.39 1.79 -19.09
CA GLY A 9 -2.71 2.38 -18.86
C GLY A 9 -2.68 3.89 -19.14
N GLY A 10 -3.84 4.53 -19.24
CA GLY A 10 -3.97 5.91 -19.71
C GLY A 10 -4.99 6.72 -18.93
N PHE A 11 -5.25 7.94 -19.41
CA PHE A 11 -6.20 8.89 -18.85
C PHE A 11 -7.28 9.27 -19.87
N LYS A 12 -8.30 10.04 -19.46
CA LYS A 12 -9.43 10.49 -20.30
C LYS A 12 -10.22 9.29 -20.85
N MET A 13 -10.55 9.30 -22.14
CA MET A 13 -11.26 8.19 -22.81
C MET A 13 -10.43 6.90 -22.86
N SER A 14 -9.13 6.93 -22.53
CA SER A 14 -8.28 5.74 -22.45
C SER A 14 -8.25 5.09 -21.06
N GLY A 15 -8.89 5.68 -20.04
CA GLY A 15 -8.98 5.12 -18.70
C GLY A 15 -8.91 6.15 -17.56
N VAL A 16 -8.91 5.63 -16.34
CA VAL A 16 -8.94 6.41 -15.08
C VAL A 16 -7.57 6.58 -14.43
N GLY A 17 -6.48 6.32 -15.16
CA GLY A 17 -5.12 6.41 -14.63
C GLY A 17 -4.59 5.14 -13.97
N SER A 18 -5.33 4.03 -14.00
CA SER A 18 -4.82 2.74 -13.54
C SER A 18 -3.63 2.29 -14.38
N LYS A 19 -2.57 1.79 -13.73
CA LYS A 19 -1.33 1.36 -14.38
C LYS A 19 -1.05 -0.11 -14.12
N ALA A 20 -1.58 -0.97 -14.98
CA ALA A 20 -1.40 -2.41 -14.89
C ALA A 20 0.09 -2.81 -14.94
N GLY A 21 0.47 -3.76 -14.09
CA GLY A 21 1.85 -4.25 -13.99
C GLY A 21 2.84 -3.29 -13.32
N GLY A 22 2.37 -2.20 -12.72
CA GLY A 22 3.15 -1.30 -11.86
C GLY A 22 2.93 -1.56 -10.36
N PRO A 23 3.75 -0.94 -9.50
CA PRO A 23 3.70 -1.16 -8.04
C PRO A 23 2.34 -0.78 -7.42
N ASP A 24 1.67 0.22 -7.97
CA ASP A 24 0.43 0.76 -7.40
C ASP A 24 -0.83 0.01 -7.84
N TYR A 25 -0.69 -0.97 -8.76
CA TYR A 25 -1.87 -1.58 -9.39
C TYR A 25 -2.70 -2.40 -8.41
N LEU A 26 -2.06 -3.12 -7.49
CA LEU A 26 -2.76 -3.97 -6.54
C LEU A 26 -3.55 -3.18 -5.50
N LEU A 27 -3.09 -1.98 -5.14
CA LEU A 27 -3.77 -1.12 -4.15
C LEU A 27 -5.17 -0.70 -4.62
N GLN A 28 -5.45 -0.72 -5.92
CA GLN A 28 -6.77 -0.39 -6.48
C GLN A 28 -7.86 -1.41 -6.13
N PHE A 29 -7.47 -2.60 -5.67
CA PHE A 29 -8.38 -3.69 -5.32
C PHE A 29 -8.44 -3.93 -3.81
N LEU A 30 -7.78 -3.09 -3.01
CA LEU A 30 -7.67 -3.22 -1.57
C LEU A 30 -8.28 -2.01 -0.88
N GLU A 31 -8.77 -2.22 0.34
CA GLU A 31 -9.18 -1.14 1.24
C GLU A 31 -8.08 -0.91 2.28
N PRO A 32 -7.51 0.30 2.41
CA PRO A 32 -6.53 0.58 3.45
C PRO A 32 -7.16 0.45 4.84
N ARG A 33 -6.43 -0.18 5.76
CA ARG A 33 -6.84 -0.30 7.17
C ARG A 33 -5.66 0.00 8.07
N VAL A 34 -5.93 0.72 9.15
CA VAL A 34 -4.95 1.03 10.19
C VAL A 34 -5.49 0.50 11.52
N ILE A 35 -4.62 -0.14 12.29
CA ILE A 35 -4.92 -0.64 13.62
C ILE A 35 -3.95 0.04 14.58
N THR A 36 -4.50 0.65 15.62
CA THR A 36 -3.73 1.28 16.69
C THR A 36 -4.01 0.56 17.99
N GLU A 37 -2.96 0.05 18.63
CA GLU A 37 -3.06 -0.61 19.93
C GLU A 37 -2.31 0.20 20.99
N ASN A 38 -2.97 0.49 22.11
CA ASN A 38 -2.27 0.96 23.29
C ASN A 38 -1.70 -0.23 24.06
N ILE A 39 -0.40 -0.47 23.87
CA ILE A 39 0.37 -1.55 24.50
C ILE A 39 0.93 -1.18 25.87
N GLN A 40 0.72 0.04 26.36
CA GLN A 40 1.20 0.44 27.68
C GLN A 40 0.45 -0.33 28.77
N ARG A 41 1.22 -0.91 29.70
CA ARG A 41 0.73 -1.59 30.90
C ARG A 41 1.53 -1.08 32.09
N GLN A 42 0.87 -0.55 33.11
CA GLN A 42 1.52 -0.09 34.36
C GLN A 42 2.69 0.89 34.16
N GLY A 43 2.58 1.82 33.20
CA GLY A 43 3.66 2.80 32.94
C GLY A 43 4.77 2.30 32.01
N PHE A 44 4.77 1.02 31.65
CA PHE A 44 5.76 0.40 30.76
C PHE A 44 5.13 0.07 29.40
N ALA A 45 5.87 0.30 28.33
CA ALA A 45 5.57 -0.21 26.99
C ALA A 45 6.89 -0.81 26.44
N PRO A 46 6.85 -1.99 25.80
CA PRO A 46 8.06 -2.57 25.23
C PRO A 46 8.61 -1.68 24.11
N ILE A 47 9.94 -1.56 24.05
CA ILE A 47 10.63 -0.90 22.94
C ILE A 47 10.77 -1.93 21.83
N GLU A 48 10.07 -1.71 20.71
CA GLU A 48 10.12 -2.60 19.55
C GLU A 48 11.56 -2.69 19.00
N GLY A 49 12.05 -3.91 18.74
CA GLY A 49 13.36 -4.16 18.13
C GLY A 49 14.58 -4.18 19.06
N MET A 50 14.41 -4.11 20.39
CA MET A 50 15.48 -4.44 21.35
C MET A 50 15.39 -5.92 21.77
N GLU A 51 15.89 -6.81 20.92
CA GLU A 51 16.35 -8.16 21.32
C GLU A 51 17.84 -8.15 21.64
#